data_AF-A0A8T9VLR7-F1
#
_entry.id   AF-A0A8T9VLR7-F1
#
_cell.length_a   1.000
_cell.length_b   1.000
_cell.length_c   1.000
_cell.angle_alpha   90.00
_cell.angle_beta   90.00
_cell.angle_gamma   90.00
#
_symmetry.space_group_name_H-M   'P 1'
#
loop_
_entity.id
_entity.type
_entity.pdbx_description
1 polymer ?
#
loop_
_entity_poly.entity_id
_entity_poly.type
_entity_poly.pdbx_seq_one_letter_code
_entity_poly.pdbx_strand_id
1 'polypeptide(L)'
;MREVAKRVFAREYAESDMVVREGNTEYAPSYVVTPTGAKCNRLFVSGVLTEIEKVGDDETYRARISDPTGQFLVFAGEYQPEAAKFLSEAEVPSFVSIYGKTNIYRPDEETVITSIRPESINYCQEIDRDRWVVKTALRTLKRLKDIDKDTKEHYGTNKNEYKEITIEALEITVGADKTGEKTTAPTEKTQEETEETPEDTAQEPSFEEKGFEEASQHEVDNDLEEDDEVEEEEDDELDDEFLEEIISGGNKKTEAEEDTEEENKGIEEWDLSGS
;
A
#
# COMPACT_ATOMS: atom_id res chain seq x y z
N MET A 1 -18.37 19.26 0.80
CA MET A 1 -18.30 17.89 0.27
C MET A 1 -17.02 17.26 0.78
N ARG A 2 -17.11 16.12 1.48
CA ARG A 2 -15.92 15.38 1.96
C ARG A 2 -15.27 14.69 0.75
N GLU A 3 -13.95 14.77 0.63
CA GLU A 3 -13.24 14.11 -0.45
C GLU A 3 -13.08 12.61 -0.20
N VAL A 4 -13.19 11.81 -1.27
CA VAL A 4 -13.10 10.35 -1.25
C VAL A 4 -11.68 9.90 -0.90
N ALA A 5 -11.57 8.98 0.06
CA ALA A 5 -10.29 8.39 0.44
C ALA A 5 -9.70 7.54 -0.70
N LYS A 6 -8.43 7.81 -1.00
CA LYS A 6 -7.67 7.08 -2.01
C LYS A 6 -7.12 5.78 -1.44
N ARG A 7 -6.98 4.79 -2.32
CA ARG A 7 -6.28 3.54 -2.07
C ARG A 7 -4.97 3.58 -2.82
N VAL A 8 -3.88 3.46 -2.08
CA VAL A 8 -2.50 3.49 -2.55
C VAL A 8 -1.72 2.46 -1.75
N PHE A 9 -0.68 1.89 -2.35
CA PHE A 9 0.23 0.99 -1.66
C PHE A 9 1.21 1.73 -0.75
N ALA A 10 1.74 1.04 0.26
CA ALA A 10 2.68 1.59 1.21
C ALA A 10 3.94 2.11 0.51
N ARG A 11 4.44 1.36 -0.48
CA ARG A 11 5.63 1.75 -1.24
C ARG A 11 5.47 3.11 -1.91
N GLU A 12 4.40 3.28 -2.69
CA GLU A 12 4.16 4.55 -3.39
C GLU A 12 3.88 5.70 -2.42
N TYR A 13 3.22 5.44 -1.29
CA TYR A 13 2.97 6.48 -0.30
C TYR A 13 4.23 6.90 0.44
N ALA A 14 5.07 5.95 0.85
CA ALA A 14 6.32 6.22 1.55
C ALA A 14 7.31 7.03 0.69
N GLU A 15 7.31 6.82 -0.63
CA GLU A 15 8.13 7.58 -1.59
C GLU A 15 7.51 8.93 -2.00
N SER A 16 6.34 9.29 -1.48
CA SER A 16 5.67 10.55 -1.82
C SER A 16 6.28 11.73 -1.07
N ASP A 17 6.65 12.77 -1.80
CA ASP A 17 7.15 14.06 -1.30
C ASP A 17 6.48 15.29 -1.97
N MET A 18 5.68 15.11 -3.02
CA MET A 18 5.11 16.17 -3.82
C MET A 18 3.81 16.62 -3.17
N VAL A 19 3.72 17.92 -2.86
CA VAL A 19 2.52 18.50 -2.26
C VAL A 19 1.95 19.56 -3.20
N VAL A 20 0.71 19.36 -3.62
CA VAL A 20 -0.03 20.30 -4.47
C VAL A 20 -1.13 20.96 -3.66
N ARG A 21 -1.28 22.28 -3.78
CA ARG A 21 -2.38 23.04 -3.18
C ARG A 21 -3.37 23.46 -4.25
N GLU A 22 -4.66 23.25 -4.00
CA GLU A 22 -5.71 23.72 -4.90
C GLU A 22 -6.24 25.09 -4.46
N GLY A 23 -5.68 26.13 -5.05
CA GLY A 23 -6.08 27.51 -4.80
C GLY A 23 -4.96 28.36 -4.23
N ASN A 24 -5.23 29.66 -4.16
CA ASN A 24 -4.27 30.68 -3.72
C ASN A 24 -4.56 31.19 -2.30
N THR A 25 -5.50 30.56 -1.59
CA THR A 25 -5.86 30.91 -0.21
C THR A 25 -5.05 30.08 0.78
N GLU A 26 -4.84 30.59 1.99
CA GLU A 26 -4.22 29.84 3.08
C GLU A 26 -5.02 28.59 3.47
N TYR A 27 -6.35 28.64 3.28
CA TYR A 27 -7.29 27.54 3.52
C TYR A 27 -7.41 26.52 2.36
N ALA A 28 -6.59 26.66 1.32
CA ALA A 28 -6.65 25.75 0.17
C ALA A 28 -6.26 24.32 0.59
N PRO A 29 -7.04 23.29 0.22
CA PRO A 29 -6.69 21.92 0.54
C PRO A 29 -5.34 21.55 -0.10
N SER A 30 -4.51 20.88 0.70
CA SER A 30 -3.25 20.31 0.26
C SER A 30 -3.42 18.82 -0.04
N TYR A 31 -2.70 18.36 -1.05
CA TYR A 31 -2.75 16.99 -1.52
C TYR A 31 -1.33 16.46 -1.63
N VAL A 32 -1.11 15.26 -1.13
CA VAL A 32 0.08 14.48 -1.42
C VAL A 32 -0.12 13.79 -2.76
N VAL A 33 0.82 13.94 -3.68
CA VAL A 33 0.81 13.24 -4.97
C VAL A 33 1.80 12.09 -4.90
N THR A 34 1.35 10.86 -5.15
CA THR A 34 2.22 9.68 -5.14
C THR A 34 3.01 9.54 -6.44
N PRO A 35 4.14 8.80 -6.46
CA PRO A 35 4.89 8.52 -7.68
C PRO A 35 4.10 7.83 -8.78
N THR A 36 2.98 7.17 -8.44
CA THR A 36 2.08 6.55 -9.43
C THR A 36 1.02 7.51 -9.96
N GLY A 37 0.91 8.73 -9.42
CA GLY A 37 -0.05 9.75 -9.83
C GLY A 37 -1.30 9.85 -8.95
N ALA A 38 -1.32 9.23 -7.76
CA ALA A 38 -2.46 9.36 -6.86
C ALA A 38 -2.42 10.71 -6.13
N LYS A 39 -3.42 11.56 -6.36
CA LYS A 39 -3.62 12.79 -5.58
C LYS A 39 -4.46 12.50 -4.35
N CYS A 40 -3.85 12.59 -3.17
CA CYS A 40 -4.38 12.10 -1.91
C CYS A 40 -4.48 13.22 -0.87
N ASN A 41 -5.69 13.50 -0.39
CA ASN A 41 -5.91 14.23 0.87
C ASN A 41 -6.23 13.27 2.02
N ARG A 42 -6.98 12.20 1.70
CA ARG A 42 -7.33 11.10 2.59
C ARG A 42 -6.99 9.75 1.99
N LEU A 43 -6.69 8.79 2.85
CA LEU A 43 -6.37 7.42 2.51
C LEU A 43 -7.29 6.45 3.21
N PHE A 44 -7.60 5.35 2.51
CA PHE A 44 -8.15 4.14 3.09
C PHE A 44 -7.14 3.03 2.89
N VAL A 45 -6.66 2.45 3.98
CA VAL A 45 -5.58 1.45 4.01
C VAL A 45 -6.06 0.23 4.78
N SER A 46 -5.66 -0.96 4.36
CA SER A 46 -5.82 -2.20 5.13
C SER A 46 -4.53 -2.99 5.11
N GLY A 47 -4.10 -3.48 6.25
CA GLY A 47 -2.82 -4.18 6.38
C GLY A 47 -2.65 -4.86 7.74
N VAL A 48 -1.42 -5.29 8.02
CA VAL A 48 -1.06 -5.92 9.29
C VAL A 48 -0.40 -4.87 10.19
N LEU A 49 -0.96 -4.62 11.37
CA LEU A 49 -0.31 -3.84 12.41
C LEU A 49 0.86 -4.64 12.97
N THR A 50 2.09 -4.21 12.67
CA THR A 50 3.32 -4.97 13.00
C THR A 50 4.11 -4.37 14.16
N GLU A 51 3.95 -3.09 14.43
CA GLU A 51 4.67 -2.38 15.50
C GLU A 51 3.79 -1.28 16.07
N ILE A 52 3.86 -1.09 17.38
CA ILE A 52 3.27 0.04 18.11
C ILE A 52 4.30 0.52 19.12
N GLU A 53 4.58 1.81 19.11
CA GLU A 53 5.48 2.47 20.04
C GLU A 53 4.81 3.72 20.62
N LYS A 54 4.87 3.89 21.94
CA LYS A 54 4.58 5.18 22.56
C LYS A 54 5.77 6.11 22.32
N VAL A 55 5.53 7.29 21.76
CA VAL A 55 6.57 8.27 21.43
C VAL A 55 6.36 9.54 22.24
N GLY A 56 7.40 9.97 22.96
CA GLY A 56 7.34 11.14 23.83
C GLY A 56 6.66 10.85 25.17
N ASP A 57 6.45 11.93 25.94
CA ASP A 57 5.80 11.85 27.26
C ASP A 57 4.27 11.79 27.14
N ASP A 58 3.71 12.44 26.12
CA ASP A 58 2.28 12.52 25.82
C ASP A 58 1.70 11.15 25.39
N GLU A 59 0.37 11.03 25.32
CA GLU A 59 -0.31 9.82 24.79
C GLU A 59 -0.25 9.72 23.26
N THR A 60 0.94 9.92 22.69
CA THR A 60 1.19 9.79 21.26
C THR A 60 1.74 8.40 20.91
N TYR A 61 1.08 7.74 19.96
CA TYR A 61 1.44 6.42 19.48
C TYR A 61 1.88 6.47 18.02
N ARG A 62 3.00 5.81 17.74
CA ARG A 62 3.50 5.53 16.39
C ARG A 62 3.25 4.07 16.07
N ALA A 63 2.61 3.81 14.94
CA ALA A 63 2.31 2.46 14.48
C ALA A 63 2.86 2.21 13.08
N ARG A 64 3.21 0.95 12.80
CA ARG A 64 3.57 0.49 11.46
C ARG A 64 2.55 -0.54 10.97
N ILE A 65 2.01 -0.27 9.78
CA ILE A 65 1.02 -1.13 9.15
C ILE A 65 1.62 -1.65 7.84
N SER A 66 1.89 -2.95 7.77
CA SER A 66 2.48 -3.60 6.61
C SER A 66 1.42 -3.97 5.58
N ASP A 67 1.71 -3.68 4.32
CA ASP A 67 1.08 -4.29 3.16
C ASP A 67 2.12 -5.11 2.37
N PRO A 68 1.75 -5.79 1.27
CA PRO A 68 2.72 -6.57 0.49
C PRO A 68 3.87 -5.75 -0.15
N THR A 69 3.75 -4.43 -0.22
CA THR A 69 4.71 -3.53 -0.89
C THR A 69 5.61 -2.78 0.09
N GLY A 70 5.25 -2.73 1.37
CA GLY A 70 5.99 -1.98 2.38
C GLY A 70 5.18 -1.72 3.64
N GLN A 71 5.46 -0.59 4.29
CA GLN A 71 4.81 -0.22 5.55
C GLN A 71 4.33 1.23 5.54
N PHE A 72 3.11 1.46 6.01
CA PHE A 72 2.60 2.78 6.35
C PHE A 72 3.06 3.17 7.75
N LEU A 73 3.43 4.43 7.89
CA LEU A 73 3.69 5.05 9.19
C LEU A 73 2.44 5.79 9.66
N VAL A 74 2.00 5.54 10.88
CA VAL A 74 0.79 6.14 11.46
C VAL A 74 1.16 6.82 12.76
N PHE A 75 0.68 8.05 12.96
CA PHE A 75 0.80 8.76 14.24
C PHE A 75 -0.58 9.14 14.75
N ALA A 76 -0.91 8.72 15.96
CA ALA A 76 -2.12 9.14 16.67
C ALA A 76 -1.71 9.78 17.99
N GLY A 77 -2.05 11.05 18.18
CA GLY A 77 -1.77 11.79 19.42
C GLY A 77 -3.05 12.31 20.08
N GLU A 78 -2.91 13.36 20.87
CA GLU A 78 -4.01 13.95 21.65
C GLU A 78 -5.20 14.44 20.80
N TYR A 79 -4.93 14.83 19.55
CA TYR A 79 -5.95 15.26 18.59
C TYR A 79 -6.64 14.07 17.87
N GLN A 80 -6.23 12.84 18.16
CA GLN A 80 -6.83 11.60 17.65
C GLN A 80 -7.05 10.62 18.81
N PRO A 81 -7.83 11.00 19.85
CA PRO A 81 -7.89 10.24 21.11
C PRO A 81 -8.45 8.82 20.92
N GLU A 82 -9.40 8.62 19.99
CA GLU A 82 -9.94 7.30 19.69
C GLU A 82 -8.89 6.37 19.06
N ALA A 83 -8.10 6.90 18.10
CA ALA A 83 -7.05 6.12 17.45
C ALA A 83 -5.87 5.86 18.39
N ALA A 84 -5.50 6.84 19.22
CA ALA A 84 -4.46 6.68 20.24
C ALA A 84 -4.85 5.60 21.26
N LYS A 85 -6.11 5.61 21.70
CA LYS A 85 -6.66 4.57 22.59
C LYS A 85 -6.69 3.20 21.91
N PHE A 86 -7.13 3.11 20.65
CA PHE A 86 -7.08 1.85 19.91
C PHE A 86 -5.66 1.29 19.88
N LEU A 87 -4.67 2.11 19.53
CA LEU A 87 -3.27 1.67 19.44
C LEU A 87 -2.68 1.29 20.80
N SER A 88 -3.08 1.94 21.90
CA SER A 88 -2.58 1.59 23.24
C SER A 88 -3.05 0.23 23.74
N GLU A 89 -4.20 -0.23 23.25
CA GLU A 89 -4.84 -1.49 23.64
C GLU A 89 -4.65 -2.59 22.58
N ALA A 90 -4.15 -2.26 21.39
CA ALA A 90 -4.09 -3.18 20.27
C ALA A 90 -3.02 -4.26 20.41
N GLU A 91 -3.35 -5.48 19.96
CA GLU A 91 -2.40 -6.58 19.91
C GLU A 91 -1.67 -6.62 18.56
N VAL A 92 -0.38 -6.96 18.62
CA VAL A 92 0.48 -7.13 17.44
C VAL A 92 0.94 -8.59 17.35
N PRO A 93 0.87 -9.24 16.17
CA PRO A 93 0.32 -8.73 14.92
C PRO A 93 -1.21 -8.83 14.85
N SER A 94 -1.87 -7.86 14.22
CA SER A 94 -3.31 -7.90 13.95
C SER A 94 -3.66 -7.25 12.61
N PHE A 95 -4.75 -7.68 11.98
CA PHE A 95 -5.26 -7.03 10.77
C PHE A 95 -6.04 -5.77 11.15
N VAL A 96 -5.70 -4.65 10.51
CA VAL A 96 -6.35 -3.36 10.75
C VAL A 96 -6.68 -2.65 9.45
N SER A 97 -7.73 -1.84 9.51
CA SER A 97 -8.11 -0.87 8.48
C SER A 97 -8.02 0.53 9.06
N ILE A 98 -7.56 1.47 8.24
CA ILE A 98 -7.36 2.87 8.61
C ILE A 98 -8.05 3.75 7.58
N TYR A 99 -8.79 4.74 8.09
CA TYR A 99 -9.22 5.91 7.35
C TYR A 99 -8.51 7.12 7.94
N GLY A 100 -7.83 7.93 7.13
CA GLY A 100 -7.05 9.04 7.69
C GLY A 100 -6.56 10.04 6.67
N LYS A 101 -6.11 11.19 7.19
CA LYS A 101 -5.52 12.27 6.39
C LYS A 101 -4.07 11.96 6.10
N THR A 102 -3.64 12.33 4.90
CA THR A 102 -2.22 12.31 4.55
C THR A 102 -1.47 13.38 5.33
N ASN A 103 -0.27 13.06 5.79
CA ASN A 103 0.63 14.00 6.43
C ASN A 103 2.03 13.86 5.84
N ILE A 104 2.65 15.00 5.50
CA ILE A 104 4.06 15.06 5.11
C ILE A 104 4.75 16.02 6.06
N TYR A 105 5.80 15.52 6.70
CA TYR A 105 6.64 16.29 7.60
C TYR A 105 8.08 16.30 7.07
N ARG A 106 8.72 17.45 7.13
CA ARG A 106 10.12 17.65 6.75
C ARG A 106 10.88 18.20 7.94
N PRO A 107 11.57 17.35 8.73
CA PRO A 107 12.38 17.84 9.83
C PRO A 107 13.58 18.67 9.34
N ASP A 108 14.10 18.35 8.16
CA ASP A 108 15.23 19.01 7.53
C ASP A 108 15.06 19.03 5.99
N GLU A 109 16.03 19.58 5.26
CA GLU A 109 15.97 19.72 3.80
C GLU A 109 16.10 18.39 3.04
N GLU A 110 16.68 17.36 3.65
CA GLU A 110 16.99 16.07 3.00
C GLU A 110 15.96 14.99 3.35
N THR A 111 15.28 15.13 4.49
CA THR A 111 14.40 14.10 5.04
C THR A 111 12.94 14.46 4.82
N VAL A 112 12.20 13.55 4.20
CA VAL A 112 10.73 13.61 4.08
C VAL A 112 10.13 12.42 4.80
N ILE A 113 9.24 12.69 5.75
CA ILE A 113 8.48 11.68 6.48
C ILE A 113 7.03 11.78 6.06
N THR A 114 6.56 10.73 5.38
CA THR A 114 5.16 10.62 4.96
C THR A 114 4.43 9.66 5.91
N SER A 115 3.37 10.15 6.54
CA SER A 115 2.61 9.42 7.55
C SER A 115 1.11 9.65 7.43
N ILE A 116 0.33 8.75 8.02
CA ILE A 116 -1.12 8.87 8.08
C ILE A 116 -1.50 9.39 9.47
N ARG A 117 -2.32 10.44 9.48
CA ARG A 117 -3.05 10.87 10.68
C ARG A 117 -4.41 10.17 10.67
N PRO A 118 -4.64 9.16 11.51
CA PRO A 118 -5.86 8.37 11.46
C PRO A 118 -7.03 9.23 11.93
N GLU A 119 -8.11 9.24 11.14
CA GLU A 119 -9.43 9.70 11.57
C GLU A 119 -10.19 8.51 12.22
N SER A 120 -9.95 7.29 11.75
CA SER A 120 -10.37 6.05 12.42
C SER A 120 -9.41 4.89 12.15
N ILE A 121 -9.33 3.97 13.10
CA ILE A 121 -8.59 2.70 12.99
C ILE A 121 -9.41 1.59 13.64
N ASN A 122 -9.55 0.46 12.94
CA ASN A 122 -10.38 -0.66 13.39
C ASN A 122 -9.71 -1.98 13.03
N TYR A 123 -9.93 -3.01 13.85
CA TYR A 123 -9.62 -4.38 13.45
C TYR A 123 -10.41 -4.76 12.19
N CYS A 124 -9.79 -5.50 11.29
CA CYS A 124 -10.43 -6.09 10.13
C CYS A 124 -10.07 -7.58 10.01
N GLN A 125 -10.65 -8.26 9.03
CA GLN A 125 -10.29 -9.65 8.72
C GLN A 125 -9.30 -9.71 7.55
N GLU A 126 -8.65 -10.87 7.41
CA GLU A 126 -7.75 -11.13 6.29
C GLU A 126 -8.41 -10.87 4.94
N ILE A 127 -9.68 -11.29 4.78
CA ILE A 127 -10.45 -11.07 3.54
C ILE A 127 -10.66 -9.59 3.21
N ASP A 128 -10.77 -8.72 4.22
CA ASP A 128 -10.90 -7.27 4.01
C ASP A 128 -9.58 -6.68 3.49
N ARG A 129 -8.46 -7.14 4.06
CA ARG A 129 -7.10 -6.80 3.59
C ARG A 129 -6.89 -7.28 2.16
N ASP A 130 -7.27 -8.51 1.85
CA ASP A 130 -7.08 -9.09 0.51
C ASP A 130 -7.91 -8.34 -0.54
N ARG A 131 -9.18 -8.05 -0.23
CA ARG A 131 -10.05 -7.24 -1.09
C ARG A 131 -9.48 -5.83 -1.28
N TRP A 132 -8.90 -5.25 -0.23
CA TRP A 132 -8.21 -3.97 -0.33
C TRP A 132 -7.01 -4.06 -1.28
N VAL A 133 -6.14 -5.07 -1.15
CA VAL A 133 -4.95 -5.23 -2.03
C VAL A 133 -5.38 -5.34 -3.49
N VAL A 134 -6.38 -6.15 -3.81
CA VAL A 134 -6.88 -6.31 -5.19
C VAL A 134 -7.40 -4.98 -5.75
N LYS A 135 -8.27 -4.28 -4.98
CA LYS A 135 -8.80 -2.96 -5.40
C LYS A 135 -7.69 -1.91 -5.54
N THR A 136 -6.69 -1.93 -4.66
CA THR A 136 -5.54 -1.00 -4.70
C THR A 136 -4.70 -1.26 -5.94
N ALA A 137 -4.36 -2.51 -6.22
CA ALA A 137 -3.56 -2.89 -7.38
C ALA A 137 -4.19 -2.43 -8.70
N LEU A 138 -5.48 -2.69 -8.89
CA LEU A 138 -6.20 -2.24 -10.10
C LEU A 138 -6.15 -0.72 -10.27
N ARG A 139 -6.37 0.02 -9.18
CA ARG A 139 -6.29 1.49 -9.19
C ARG A 139 -4.88 1.97 -9.49
N THR A 140 -3.85 1.35 -8.90
CA THR A 140 -2.45 1.69 -9.14
C THR A 140 -2.05 1.42 -10.59
N LEU A 141 -2.40 0.25 -11.14
CA LEU A 141 -2.14 -0.08 -12.54
C LEU A 141 -2.84 0.88 -13.51
N LYS A 142 -4.08 1.27 -13.22
CA LYS A 142 -4.82 2.28 -14.01
C LYS A 142 -4.10 3.63 -13.98
N ARG A 143 -3.65 4.10 -12.81
CA ARG A 143 -2.89 5.36 -12.71
C ARG A 143 -1.53 5.29 -13.44
N LEU A 144 -0.84 4.16 -13.39
CA LEU A 144 0.43 3.99 -14.10
C LEU A 144 0.28 4.08 -15.63
N LYS A 145 -0.86 3.68 -16.20
CA LYS A 145 -1.14 3.86 -17.64
C LYS A 145 -1.12 5.35 -17.99
N ASP A 146 -1.87 6.16 -17.23
CA ASP A 146 -2.16 7.56 -17.53
C ASP A 146 -1.54 8.56 -16.54
N ILE A 147 -0.38 8.25 -15.96
CA ILE A 147 0.33 9.17 -15.07
C ILE A 147 0.62 10.50 -15.78
N ASP A 148 0.34 11.61 -15.10
CA ASP A 148 0.59 12.93 -15.65
C ASP A 148 2.10 13.21 -15.78
N LYS A 149 2.42 14.15 -16.67
CA LYS A 149 3.79 14.47 -17.02
C LYS A 149 4.55 15.08 -15.83
N ASP A 150 3.90 15.93 -15.05
CA ASP A 150 4.54 16.69 -13.98
C ASP A 150 4.93 15.73 -12.84
N THR A 151 4.03 14.83 -12.45
CA THR A 151 4.33 13.76 -11.48
C THR A 151 5.46 12.87 -11.98
N LYS A 152 5.42 12.44 -13.25
CA LYS A 152 6.45 11.57 -13.81
C LYS A 152 7.84 12.24 -13.83
N GLU A 153 7.90 13.52 -14.18
CA GLU A 153 9.15 14.30 -14.20
C GLU A 153 9.67 14.56 -12.79
N HIS A 154 8.79 14.88 -11.83
CA HIS A 154 9.15 15.12 -10.43
C HIS A 154 9.82 13.89 -9.80
N TYR A 155 9.21 12.71 -9.97
CA TYR A 155 9.68 11.46 -9.36
C TYR A 155 10.69 10.67 -10.18
N GLY A 156 10.85 10.98 -11.47
CA GLY A 156 11.57 10.09 -12.38
C GLY A 156 10.92 8.69 -12.46
N THR A 157 9.60 8.61 -12.29
CA THR A 157 8.85 7.37 -12.04
C THR A 157 9.18 6.27 -13.06
N ASN A 158 9.68 5.14 -12.56
CA ASN A 158 9.81 3.90 -13.33
C ASN A 158 8.49 3.12 -13.31
N LYS A 159 7.69 3.25 -14.37
CA LYS A 159 6.40 2.56 -14.49
C LYS A 159 6.50 1.04 -14.37
N ASN A 160 7.58 0.45 -14.88
CA ASN A 160 7.73 -1.01 -14.88
C ASN A 160 7.99 -1.54 -13.48
N GLU A 161 8.82 -0.85 -12.69
CA GLU A 161 9.10 -1.22 -11.30
C GLU A 161 7.82 -1.19 -10.45
N TYR A 162 7.05 -0.09 -10.51
CA TYR A 162 5.79 -0.01 -9.79
C TYR A 162 4.75 -1.03 -10.28
N LYS A 163 4.77 -1.37 -11.57
CA LYS A 163 3.92 -2.42 -12.14
C LYS A 163 4.32 -3.80 -11.58
N GLU A 164 5.61 -4.12 -11.55
CA GLU A 164 6.13 -5.39 -11.03
C GLU A 164 5.78 -5.57 -9.55
N ILE A 165 6.04 -4.56 -8.71
CA ILE A 165 5.67 -4.58 -7.28
C ILE A 165 4.15 -4.75 -7.09
N THR A 166 3.35 -4.10 -7.94
CA THR A 166 1.89 -4.22 -7.89
C THR A 166 1.41 -5.63 -8.26
N ILE A 167 2.03 -6.25 -9.27
CA ILE A 167 1.72 -7.63 -9.67
C ILE A 167 2.16 -8.61 -8.59
N GLU A 168 3.35 -8.44 -8.02
CA GLU A 168 3.84 -9.27 -6.90
C GLU A 168 2.89 -9.21 -5.70
N ALA A 169 2.39 -8.01 -5.35
CA ALA A 169 1.39 -7.85 -4.31
C ALA A 169 0.08 -8.62 -4.60
N LEU A 170 -0.38 -8.62 -5.85
CA LEU A 170 -1.53 -9.42 -6.29
C LEU A 170 -1.26 -10.92 -6.19
N GLU A 171 -0.09 -11.39 -6.66
CA GLU A 171 0.29 -12.80 -6.62
C GLU A 171 0.34 -13.35 -5.19
N ILE A 172 0.92 -12.57 -4.27
CA ILE A 172 0.98 -12.90 -2.83
C ILE A 172 -0.43 -13.02 -2.24
N THR A 173 -1.35 -12.12 -2.61
CA THR A 173 -2.70 -12.08 -2.04
C THR A 173 -3.66 -13.10 -2.66
N VAL A 174 -3.68 -13.23 -3.99
CA VAL A 174 -4.59 -14.15 -4.69
C VAL A 174 -4.11 -15.60 -4.56
N GLY A 175 -2.87 -15.83 -4.13
CA GLY A 175 -2.32 -17.16 -3.97
C GLY A 175 -2.20 -17.85 -5.31
N ALA A 176 -1.51 -17.23 -6.27
CA ALA A 176 -1.11 -17.93 -7.48
C ALA A 176 -0.40 -19.23 -7.06
N ASP A 177 -1.02 -20.37 -7.37
CA ASP A 177 -0.55 -21.71 -7.04
C ASP A 177 0.94 -21.86 -7.38
N LYS A 178 1.80 -21.63 -6.38
CA LYS A 178 3.15 -22.18 -6.39
C LYS A 178 3.03 -23.65 -6.00
N THR A 179 2.53 -24.47 -6.92
CA THR A 179 3.05 -25.83 -7.07
C THR A 179 4.53 -25.72 -7.34
N GLY A 180 5.34 -25.78 -6.28
CA GLY A 180 6.79 -25.66 -6.34
C GLY A 180 7.33 -25.12 -5.03
N GLU A 181 7.52 -26.02 -4.07
CA GLU A 181 8.23 -25.81 -2.82
C GLU A 181 9.39 -24.80 -2.92
N LYS A 182 9.43 -23.87 -1.98
CA LYS A 182 10.54 -23.76 -1.03
C LYS A 182 10.13 -22.90 0.15
N THR A 183 9.62 -23.58 1.16
CA THR A 183 9.75 -23.18 2.55
C THR A 183 11.23 -23.06 2.88
N THR A 184 11.68 -21.89 3.29
CA THR A 184 12.81 -21.78 4.21
C THR A 184 12.45 -20.80 5.31
N ALA A 185 11.90 -21.35 6.40
CA ALA A 185 12.01 -20.75 7.71
C ALA A 185 13.51 -20.65 8.10
N PRO A 186 13.95 -19.59 8.79
CA PRO A 186 15.28 -19.59 9.39
C PRO A 186 15.28 -20.49 10.63
N THR A 187 15.92 -21.65 10.49
CA THR A 187 16.22 -22.59 11.57
C THR A 187 17.27 -22.00 12.51
N GLU A 188 16.95 -21.99 13.81
CA GLU A 188 17.88 -21.86 14.93
C GLU A 188 19.10 -22.79 14.77
N LYS A 189 20.29 -22.24 14.96
CA LYS A 189 21.44 -23.03 15.43
C LYS A 189 22.12 -22.32 16.59
N THR A 190 21.83 -22.82 17.78
CA THR A 190 22.68 -22.74 18.96
C THR A 190 24.00 -23.47 18.69
N GLN A 191 25.12 -22.80 18.95
CA GLN A 191 26.37 -23.44 19.33
C GLN A 191 26.97 -22.66 20.50
N GLU A 192 27.04 -23.31 21.66
CA GLU A 192 27.87 -22.92 22.78
C GLU A 192 29.34 -23.24 22.45
N GLU A 193 30.24 -22.28 22.68
CA GLU A 193 31.57 -22.56 23.23
C GLU A 193 32.09 -21.29 23.94
N THR A 194 32.38 -21.44 25.24
CA THR A 194 33.15 -20.58 26.16
C THR A 194 34.57 -20.33 25.60
N GLU A 195 35.32 -19.26 25.85
CA GLU A 195 35.59 -18.50 27.09
C GLU A 195 36.46 -17.24 26.77
N GLU A 196 36.53 -16.34 27.75
CA GLU A 196 37.52 -15.27 28.03
C GLU A 196 37.47 -13.89 27.34
N THR A 197 37.26 -12.90 28.22
CA THR A 197 37.37 -11.45 28.08
C THR A 197 38.79 -10.99 27.73
N PRO A 198 38.93 -9.83 27.05
CA PRO A 198 39.46 -8.69 27.80
C PRO A 198 38.76 -7.35 27.51
N GLU A 199 38.84 -6.48 28.50
CA GLU A 199 38.47 -5.06 28.48
C GLU A 199 39.17 -4.31 27.33
N ASP A 200 38.43 -3.55 26.51
CA ASP A 200 38.86 -2.20 26.09
C ASP A 200 37.69 -1.36 25.54
N THR A 201 37.35 -0.33 26.32
CA THR A 201 36.93 1.03 25.95
C THR A 201 36.61 1.33 24.47
N ALA A 202 35.33 1.53 24.16
CA ALA A 202 34.91 2.38 23.04
C ALA A 202 33.57 3.05 23.36
N GLN A 203 33.58 4.38 23.24
CA GLN A 203 32.54 5.32 23.65
C GLN A 203 31.21 5.12 22.92
N GLU A 204 30.12 5.14 23.69
CA GLU A 204 28.76 5.39 23.20
C GLU A 204 28.71 6.77 22.51
N PRO A 205 28.09 6.91 21.32
CA PRO A 205 27.71 8.24 20.86
C PRO A 205 26.53 8.71 21.72
N SER A 206 26.81 9.67 22.60
CA SER A 206 25.82 10.47 23.29
C SER A 206 24.97 11.22 22.25
N PHE A 207 23.74 10.79 22.05
CA PHE A 207 22.74 11.54 21.29
C PHE A 207 22.21 12.65 22.21
N GLU A 208 22.63 13.89 21.97
CA GLU A 208 22.06 15.06 22.63
C GLU A 208 20.60 15.22 22.20
N GLU A 209 19.67 15.10 23.14
CA GLU A 209 18.32 15.63 23.03
C GLU A 209 18.40 17.12 22.68
N LYS A 210 18.10 17.44 21.43
CA LYS A 210 17.67 18.79 21.07
C LYS A 210 16.16 18.82 21.07
N GLY A 211 15.65 19.67 21.97
CA GLY A 211 14.25 19.85 22.28
C GLY A 211 13.39 19.97 21.03
N PHE A 212 12.27 19.27 21.08
CA PHE A 212 11.13 19.46 20.22
C PHE A 212 10.56 20.85 20.53
N GLU A 213 10.86 21.86 19.71
CA GLU A 213 10.18 23.15 19.80
C GLU A 213 8.75 22.99 19.29
N GLU A 214 7.79 23.35 20.14
CA GLU A 214 6.36 23.43 19.85
C GLU A 214 6.12 24.10 18.50
N ALA A 215 5.56 23.35 17.55
CA ALA A 215 4.96 23.95 16.38
C ALA A 215 3.67 24.66 16.82
N SER A 216 3.72 25.99 16.91
CA SER A 216 2.51 26.79 17.06
C SER A 216 1.61 26.57 15.85
N GLN A 217 0.49 25.87 16.04
CA GLN A 217 -0.60 25.84 15.09
C GLN A 217 -1.76 26.62 15.71
N HIS A 218 -1.99 27.80 15.16
CA HIS A 218 -3.27 28.47 15.24
C HIS A 218 -4.20 27.70 14.29
N GLU A 219 -5.32 27.17 14.79
CA GLU A 219 -6.64 27.43 14.19
C GLU A 219 -7.79 26.86 15.03
N VAL A 220 -8.63 27.82 15.40
CA VAL A 220 -10.05 27.87 15.75
C VAL A 220 -10.89 26.60 15.68
N ASP A 221 -11.65 26.43 16.77
CA ASP A 221 -12.86 25.61 16.90
C ASP A 221 -13.72 25.66 15.64
N ASN A 222 -14.14 24.50 15.13
CA ASN A 222 -15.30 24.43 14.27
C ASN A 222 -16.23 23.31 14.75
N ASP A 223 -17.43 23.74 15.10
CA ASP A 223 -18.52 22.97 15.68
C ASP A 223 -18.85 21.73 14.83
N LEU A 224 -19.16 20.66 15.55
CA LEU A 224 -19.74 19.43 15.07
C LEU A 224 -21.14 19.71 14.49
N GLU A 225 -21.31 19.50 13.20
CA GLU A 225 -22.61 19.09 12.65
C GLU A 225 -22.44 17.73 11.97
N GLU A 226 -23.13 16.75 12.58
CA GLU A 226 -23.36 15.41 12.05
C GLU A 226 -24.33 15.50 10.88
N ASP A 227 -23.93 14.98 9.72
CA ASP A 227 -24.82 14.45 8.68
C ASP A 227 -23.96 13.53 7.79
N ASP A 228 -23.94 12.24 8.13
CA ASP A 228 -23.30 11.18 7.34
C ASP A 228 -24.29 10.63 6.30
N GLU A 229 -24.33 11.25 5.12
CA GLU A 229 -24.77 10.57 3.90
C GLU A 229 -23.53 10.03 3.18
N VAL A 230 -23.29 8.73 3.34
CA VAL A 230 -22.28 7.98 2.59
C VAL A 230 -22.82 7.80 1.17
N GLU A 231 -22.43 8.70 0.25
CA GLU A 231 -22.58 8.44 -1.18
C GLU A 231 -21.59 7.33 -1.56
N GLU A 232 -22.12 6.10 -1.69
CA GLU A 232 -21.45 5.01 -2.37
C GLU A 232 -21.34 5.39 -3.86
N GLU A 233 -20.16 5.78 -4.33
CA GLU A 233 -19.91 5.68 -5.76
C GLU A 233 -20.05 4.22 -6.17
N GLU A 234 -20.85 4.01 -7.22
CA GLU A 234 -21.03 2.74 -7.93
C GLU A 234 -19.69 2.01 -7.93
N ASP A 235 -19.66 0.80 -7.37
CA ASP A 235 -18.56 -0.13 -7.58
C ASP A 235 -18.35 -0.13 -9.11
N ASP A 236 -17.30 0.54 -9.60
CA ASP A 236 -16.79 0.35 -10.95
C ASP A 236 -16.78 -1.17 -11.11
N GLU A 237 -17.75 -1.72 -11.85
CA GLU A 237 -17.77 -3.14 -12.17
C GLU A 237 -16.40 -3.39 -12.77
N LEU A 238 -15.54 -4.02 -11.96
CA LEU A 238 -14.21 -4.40 -12.39
C LEU A 238 -14.49 -5.31 -13.57
N ASP A 239 -14.12 -4.89 -14.77
CA ASP A 239 -14.28 -5.77 -15.91
C ASP A 239 -13.40 -6.98 -15.61
N ASP A 240 -14.05 -8.12 -15.39
CA ASP A 240 -13.38 -9.39 -15.17
C ASP A 240 -12.35 -9.63 -16.29
N GLU A 241 -12.58 -9.07 -17.49
CA GLU A 241 -11.63 -9.06 -18.60
C GLU A 241 -10.32 -8.31 -18.31
N PHE A 242 -10.34 -7.15 -17.64
CA PHE A 242 -9.11 -6.45 -17.25
C PHE A 242 -8.37 -7.17 -16.14
N LEU A 243 -9.11 -7.73 -15.17
CA LEU A 243 -8.53 -8.58 -14.14
C LEU A 243 -7.84 -9.80 -14.76
N GLU A 244 -8.50 -10.47 -15.70
CA GLU A 244 -7.92 -11.58 -16.45
C GLU A 244 -6.73 -11.16 -17.32
N GLU A 245 -6.79 -10.01 -18.02
CA GLU A 245 -5.66 -9.49 -18.81
C GLU A 245 -4.41 -9.25 -17.95
N ILE A 246 -4.61 -8.68 -16.75
CA ILE A 246 -3.54 -8.41 -15.80
C ILE A 246 -2.99 -9.72 -15.22
N ILE A 247 -3.85 -10.64 -14.80
CA ILE A 247 -3.44 -11.95 -14.23
C ILE A 247 -2.77 -12.82 -15.30
N SER A 248 -3.23 -12.78 -16.56
CA SER A 248 -2.65 -13.54 -17.66
C SER A 248 -1.36 -12.92 -18.23
N GLY A 249 -0.86 -11.83 -17.66
CA GLY A 249 0.35 -11.14 -18.11
C GLY A 249 0.29 -10.63 -19.54
N GLY A 250 -0.90 -10.33 -20.07
CA GLY A 250 -1.11 -9.89 -21.46
C GLY A 250 -0.84 -10.96 -22.53
N ASN A 251 -0.69 -12.23 -22.18
CA ASN A 251 -0.45 -13.30 -23.15
C ASN A 251 -1.77 -13.93 -23.63
N LYS A 252 -2.60 -13.18 -24.39
CA LYS A 252 -3.62 -13.81 -25.24
C LYS A 252 -2.87 -14.55 -26.35
N LYS A 253 -2.58 -15.85 -26.14
CA LYS A 253 -2.36 -16.77 -27.26
C LYS A 253 -3.64 -16.74 -28.07
N THR A 254 -3.57 -16.20 -29.28
CA THR A 254 -4.64 -16.33 -30.27
C THR A 254 -4.84 -17.82 -30.54
N GLU A 255 -5.96 -18.38 -30.09
CA GLU A 255 -6.50 -19.65 -30.58
C GLU A 255 -6.87 -19.48 -32.05
N ALA A 256 -5.88 -19.62 -32.91
CA ALA A 256 -6.04 -19.68 -34.36
C ALA A 256 -4.87 -20.44 -34.95
N GLU A 257 -4.64 -21.68 -34.52
CA GLU A 257 -3.78 -22.67 -35.21
C GLU A 257 -3.90 -24.07 -34.56
N GLU A 258 -5.12 -24.57 -34.37
CA GLU A 258 -5.38 -26.01 -34.21
C GLU A 258 -6.57 -26.38 -35.11
N ASP A 259 -6.39 -26.23 -36.42
CA ASP A 259 -7.33 -26.72 -37.44
C ASP A 259 -6.58 -26.98 -38.76
N THR A 260 -5.47 -27.72 -38.72
CA THR A 260 -4.86 -28.31 -39.93
C THR A 260 -4.10 -29.61 -39.63
N GLU A 261 -4.68 -30.53 -38.84
CA GLU A 261 -4.18 -31.92 -38.78
C GLU A 261 -5.31 -32.97 -38.74
N GLU A 262 -6.39 -32.74 -39.50
CA GLU A 262 -7.35 -33.81 -39.85
C GLU A 262 -7.64 -33.88 -41.37
N GLU A 263 -6.60 -33.76 -42.20
CA GLU A 263 -6.67 -34.14 -43.62
C GLU A 263 -5.53 -35.09 -43.99
N ASN A 264 -5.37 -36.20 -43.26
CA ASN A 264 -4.60 -37.33 -43.80
C ASN A 264 -4.95 -38.71 -43.20
N LYS A 265 -6.24 -39.07 -43.16
CA LYS A 265 -6.64 -40.48 -43.05
C LYS A 265 -7.94 -40.72 -43.83
N GLY A 266 -7.83 -41.39 -44.98
CA GLY A 266 -9.01 -41.93 -45.65
C GLY A 266 -8.90 -42.09 -47.16
N ILE A 267 -7.86 -42.79 -47.66
CA ILE A 267 -7.92 -43.39 -49.00
C ILE A 267 -7.95 -44.91 -48.80
N GLU A 268 -9.14 -45.49 -48.82
CA GLU A 268 -9.53 -46.87 -49.15
C GLU A 268 -11.08 -46.83 -49.21
N GLU A 269 -11.84 -47.49 -50.05
CA GLU A 269 -11.66 -48.34 -51.23
C GLU A 269 -13.11 -48.52 -51.69
N TRP A 270 -13.49 -48.12 -52.92
CA TRP A 270 -14.84 -48.38 -53.43
C TRP A 270 -14.74 -49.34 -54.61
N ASP A 271 -15.05 -50.59 -54.28
CA ASP A 271 -15.42 -51.66 -55.18
C ASP A 271 -16.75 -51.32 -55.87
N LEU A 272 -16.76 -51.27 -57.20
CA LEU A 272 -17.98 -51.25 -58.01
C LEU A 272 -17.86 -52.28 -59.14
N SER A 273 -18.35 -53.47 -58.83
CA SER A 273 -18.90 -54.41 -59.78
C SER A 273 -20.01 -53.78 -60.64
N GLY A 274 -20.05 -54.08 -61.94
CA GLY A 274 -21.32 -54.15 -62.66
C GLY A 274 -21.35 -53.76 -64.14
N SER A 275 -21.20 -54.79 -64.99
CA SER A 275 -21.68 -54.96 -66.38
C SER A 275 -20.99 -54.23 -67.53
#